data_AF-A0A4W5LXT7-F1
#
_entry.id   AF-A0A4W5LXT7-F1
#
_cell.length_a   1.000
_cell.length_b   1.000
_cell.length_c   1.000
_cell.angle_alpha   90.00
_cell.angle_beta   90.00
_cell.angle_gamma   90.00
#
_symmetry.space_group_name_H-M   'P 1'
#
loop_
_entity.id
_entity.type
_entity.pdbx_description
1 polymer ?
#
loop_
_entity_poly.entity_id
_entity_poly.type
_entity_poly.pdbx_seq_one_letter_code
_entity_poly.pdbx_strand_id
1 'polypeptide(L)'
;MSALTRLPAWQILWDHFATAKHLHMRELFDTDPQRAERYALEVGGLFLDYSKNRITDETLGGLMQLAREAGLPARIKAMFRGEKINCTENRAVLHVALRNRTNSPILVDGDDVMPKVNSVLARMGKFTHAVRSGEWLGYTNQPITDVVSIEHAGAAGDDRHLVYQLLRWRQPCHRPV
;
A
#
# COMPACT_ATOMS: atom_id res chain seq x y z
N MET A 1 -23.34 18.36 5.88
CA MET A 1 -21.94 18.50 6.32
C MET A 1 -21.46 17.18 6.91
N SER A 2 -20.29 16.68 6.51
CA SER A 2 -19.76 15.41 7.02
C SER A 2 -19.24 15.57 8.46
N ALA A 3 -18.89 14.47 9.11
CA ALA A 3 -18.19 14.54 10.41
C ALA A 3 -16.82 15.24 10.27
N LEU A 4 -16.15 15.03 9.13
CA LEU A 4 -14.84 15.62 8.82
C LEU A 4 -14.90 17.15 8.75
N THR A 5 -15.87 17.71 8.01
CA THR A 5 -15.96 19.17 7.80
C THR A 5 -16.33 19.96 9.06
N ARG A 6 -16.69 19.27 10.15
CA ARG A 6 -17.02 19.87 11.44
C ARG A 6 -15.85 19.86 12.43
N LEU A 7 -14.73 19.22 12.09
CA LEU A 7 -13.55 19.19 12.95
C LEU A 7 -12.89 20.57 13.01
N PRO A 8 -12.40 21.02 14.18
CA PRO A 8 -11.65 22.27 14.31
C PRO A 8 -10.47 22.36 13.34
N ALA A 9 -9.68 21.29 13.19
CA ALA A 9 -8.55 21.28 12.25
C ALA A 9 -8.97 21.44 10.79
N TRP A 10 -10.19 21.01 10.42
CA TRP A 10 -10.73 21.25 9.08
C TRP A 10 -11.01 22.74 8.86
N GLN A 11 -11.61 23.41 9.84
CA GLN A 11 -11.90 24.85 9.75
C GLN A 11 -10.61 25.66 9.65
N ILE A 12 -9.60 25.33 10.47
CA ILE A 12 -8.27 25.97 10.41
C ILE A 12 -7.66 25.82 9.01
N LEU A 13 -7.67 24.61 8.43
CA LEU A 13 -7.16 24.38 7.08
C LEU A 13 -7.98 25.09 6.00
N TRP A 14 -9.29 25.20 6.18
CA TRP A 14 -10.17 25.90 5.25
C TRP A 14 -9.90 27.41 5.24
N ASP A 15 -9.63 27.99 6.41
CA ASP A 15 -9.25 29.40 6.52
C ASP A 15 -7.85 29.63 5.95
N HIS A 16 -6.89 28.74 6.26
CA HIS A 16 -5.54 28.75 5.67
C HIS A 16 -5.56 28.65 4.15
N PHE A 17 -6.53 27.94 3.57
CA PHE A 17 -6.67 27.83 2.12
C PHE A 17 -6.88 29.21 1.45
N ALA A 18 -7.49 30.18 2.15
CA ALA A 18 -7.71 31.52 1.60
C ALA A 18 -6.40 32.20 1.19
N THR A 19 -5.30 31.94 1.91
CA THR A 19 -3.96 32.44 1.58
C THR A 19 -3.20 31.42 0.73
N ALA A 20 -3.22 30.14 1.10
CA ALA A 20 -2.43 29.09 0.46
C ALA A 20 -2.74 28.91 -1.03
N LYS A 21 -3.98 29.18 -1.46
CA LYS A 21 -4.40 29.08 -2.87
C LYS A 21 -3.63 30.02 -3.81
N HIS A 22 -3.08 31.11 -3.27
CA HIS A 22 -2.31 32.10 -4.03
C HIS A 22 -0.82 31.80 -4.09
N LEU A 23 -0.32 30.81 -3.34
CA LEU A 23 1.11 30.45 -3.34
C LEU A 23 1.54 29.89 -4.70
N HIS A 24 2.58 30.46 -5.30
CA HIS A 24 3.17 29.95 -6.54
C HIS A 24 4.38 29.05 -6.26
N MET A 25 4.50 27.96 -7.03
CA MET A 25 5.56 26.98 -6.82
C MET A 25 6.97 27.59 -6.95
N ARG A 26 7.16 28.49 -7.93
CA ARG A 26 8.47 29.15 -8.13
C ARG A 26 8.86 29.95 -6.90
N GLU A 27 7.95 30.77 -6.39
CA GLU A 27 8.16 31.56 -5.17
C GLU A 27 8.48 30.70 -3.95
N LEU A 28 7.81 29.55 -3.79
CA LEU A 28 8.08 28.61 -2.70
C LEU A 28 9.50 28.02 -2.75
N PHE A 29 10.07 27.83 -3.94
CA PHE A 29 11.46 27.38 -4.10
C PHE A 29 12.46 28.54 -4.02
N ASP A 30 12.08 29.73 -4.49
CA ASP A 30 12.93 30.94 -4.40
C ASP A 30 13.10 31.37 -2.93
N THR A 31 12.05 31.22 -2.11
CA THR A 31 12.05 31.60 -0.69
C THR A 31 12.63 30.52 0.23
N ASP A 32 12.67 29.26 -0.21
CA ASP A 32 13.27 28.15 0.53
C ASP A 32 14.18 27.33 -0.42
N PRO A 33 15.47 27.70 -0.54
CA PRO A 33 16.42 26.96 -1.37
C PRO A 33 16.63 25.49 -0.97
N GLN A 34 16.27 25.12 0.28
CA GLN A 34 16.38 23.75 0.79
C GLN A 34 15.05 22.99 0.73
N ARG A 35 14.04 23.53 0.01
CA ARG A 35 12.70 22.96 -0.04
C ARG A 35 12.68 21.52 -0.55
N ALA A 36 13.50 21.21 -1.56
CA ALA A 36 13.54 19.87 -2.16
C ALA A 36 13.98 18.83 -1.13
N GLU A 37 14.97 19.15 -0.31
CA GLU A 37 15.48 18.28 0.74
C GLU A 37 14.53 18.22 1.94
N ARG A 38 13.92 19.36 2.32
CA ARG A 38 13.01 19.45 3.47
C ARG A 38 11.68 18.73 3.24
N TYR A 39 11.14 18.80 2.03
CA TYR A 39 9.88 18.15 1.66
C TYR A 39 10.12 16.89 0.82
N ALA A 40 11.05 16.08 1.31
CA ALA A 40 11.30 14.73 0.82
C ALA A 40 11.42 13.75 1.99
N LEU A 41 11.11 12.49 1.73
CA LEU A 41 11.27 11.39 2.67
C LEU A 41 11.93 10.21 1.97
N GLU A 42 12.96 9.64 2.57
CA GLU A 42 13.53 8.37 2.16
C GLU A 42 13.24 7.29 3.20
N VAL A 43 12.58 6.21 2.78
CA VAL A 43 12.24 5.09 3.66
C VAL A 43 12.16 3.78 2.88
N GLY A 44 12.84 2.74 3.37
CA GLY A 44 12.73 1.39 2.79
C GLY A 44 13.11 1.29 1.30
N GLY A 45 14.08 2.10 0.85
CA GLY A 45 14.49 2.17 -0.56
C GLY A 45 13.53 2.96 -1.46
N LEU A 46 12.56 3.67 -0.87
CA LEU A 46 11.65 4.56 -1.57
C LEU A 46 12.01 6.01 -1.25
N PHE A 47 12.19 6.82 -2.29
CA PHE A 47 12.33 8.27 -2.19
C PHE A 47 11.02 8.94 -2.60
N LEU A 48 10.42 9.69 -1.68
CA LEU A 48 9.19 10.45 -1.89
C LEU A 48 9.53 11.94 -1.86
N ASP A 49 9.59 12.56 -3.04
CA ASP A 49 9.63 14.02 -3.19
C ASP A 49 8.19 14.56 -3.25
N TYR A 50 7.81 15.32 -2.23
CA TYR A 50 6.52 16.02 -2.17
C TYR A 50 6.68 17.55 -2.13
N SER A 51 7.87 18.07 -2.42
CA SER A 51 8.22 19.49 -2.45
C SER A 51 7.45 20.31 -3.49
N LYS A 52 7.04 19.67 -4.59
CA LYS A 52 6.30 20.28 -5.71
C LYS A 52 4.79 20.36 -5.46
N ASN A 53 4.36 20.27 -4.19
CA ASN A 53 2.99 20.54 -3.75
C ASN A 53 2.88 21.94 -3.14
N ARG A 54 1.69 22.55 -3.24
CA ARG A 54 1.38 23.86 -2.63
C ARG A 54 1.17 23.71 -1.12
N ILE A 55 2.25 23.40 -0.42
CA ILE A 55 2.28 23.16 1.02
C ILE A 55 3.34 24.03 1.68
N THR A 56 3.04 24.49 2.89
CA THR A 56 4.00 25.09 3.81
C THR A 56 4.07 24.24 5.08
N ASP A 57 4.95 24.62 6.02
CA ASP A 57 5.01 23.98 7.34
C ASP A 57 3.69 24.10 8.09
N GLU A 58 3.01 25.25 7.95
CA GLU A 58 1.66 25.46 8.49
C GLU A 58 0.63 24.52 7.84
N THR A 59 0.67 24.37 6.51
CA THR A 59 -0.21 23.42 5.80
C THR A 59 0.02 21.98 6.29
N LEU A 60 1.28 21.54 6.41
CA LEU A 60 1.58 20.20 6.92
C LEU A 60 1.16 20.03 8.37
N GLY A 61 1.41 21.02 9.23
CA GLY A 61 0.97 21.02 10.62
C GLY A 61 -0.55 20.83 10.74
N GLY A 62 -1.31 21.59 9.96
CA GLY A 62 -2.77 21.48 9.90
C GLY A 62 -3.25 20.13 9.37
N LEU A 63 -2.66 19.61 8.29
CA LEU A 63 -3.00 18.29 7.74
C LEU A 63 -2.72 17.16 8.74
N MET A 64 -1.60 17.24 9.47
CA MET A 64 -1.26 16.27 10.51
C MET A 64 -2.20 16.37 11.72
N GLN A 65 -2.65 17.58 12.07
CA GLN A 65 -3.66 17.77 13.10
C GLN A 65 -5.01 17.19 12.67
N LEU A 66 -5.45 17.46 11.44
CA LEU A 66 -6.68 16.90 10.88
C LEU A 66 -6.64 15.37 10.88
N ALA A 67 -5.52 14.75 10.50
CA ALA A 67 -5.35 13.31 10.55
C ALA A 67 -5.50 12.75 11.98
N ARG A 68 -4.98 13.46 12.99
CA ARG A 68 -5.15 13.08 14.41
C ARG A 68 -6.60 13.22 14.87
N GLU A 69 -7.24 14.35 14.60
CA GLU A 69 -8.64 14.62 14.99
C GLU A 69 -9.63 13.70 14.28
N ALA A 70 -9.36 13.32 13.03
CA ALA A 70 -10.12 12.32 12.29
C ALA A 70 -9.93 10.88 12.83
N GLY A 71 -9.03 10.69 13.79
CA GLY A 71 -8.76 9.39 14.41
C GLY A 71 -7.96 8.43 13.53
N LEU A 72 -7.25 8.92 12.51
CA LEU A 72 -6.48 8.08 11.59
C LEU A 72 -5.47 7.15 12.31
N PRO A 73 -4.67 7.62 13.29
CA PRO A 73 -3.75 6.73 14.00
C PRO A 73 -4.43 5.57 14.73
N ALA A 74 -5.61 5.83 15.32
CA ALA A 74 -6.40 4.80 15.99
C ALA A 74 -6.96 3.79 14.98
N ARG A 75 -7.47 4.26 13.83
CA ARG A 75 -7.97 3.41 12.74
C ARG A 75 -6.89 2.54 12.13
N ILE A 76 -5.67 3.06 11.95
CA ILE A 76 -4.51 2.27 11.53
C ILE A 76 -4.23 1.16 12.54
N LYS A 77 -4.15 1.49 13.85
CA LYS A 77 -3.93 0.48 14.89
C LYS A 77 -5.03 -0.59 14.91
N ALA A 78 -6.29 -0.20 14.78
CA ALA A 78 -7.43 -1.11 14.71
C ALA A 78 -7.31 -2.08 13.53
N MET A 79 -6.91 -1.60 12.34
CA MET A 79 -6.63 -2.44 11.19
C MET A 79 -5.55 -3.48 11.50
N PHE A 80 -4.40 -3.06 12.02
CA PHE A 80 -3.28 -3.95 12.33
C PHE A 80 -3.58 -4.96 13.44
N ARG A 81 -4.54 -4.66 14.32
CA ARG A 81 -4.99 -5.55 15.40
C ARG A 81 -6.06 -6.55 14.98
N GLY A 82 -6.57 -6.47 13.75
CA GLY A 82 -7.64 -7.36 13.27
C GLY A 82 -9.04 -6.96 13.73
N GLU A 83 -9.24 -5.71 14.17
CA GLU A 83 -10.58 -5.20 14.49
C GLU A 83 -11.47 -5.15 13.24
N LYS A 84 -12.80 -5.29 13.44
CA LYS A 84 -13.80 -5.32 12.35
C LYS A 84 -14.11 -3.92 11.83
N ILE A 85 -13.11 -3.29 11.20
CA ILE A 85 -13.20 -1.91 10.70
C ILE A 85 -14.03 -1.76 9.41
N ASN A 86 -14.24 -2.84 8.66
CA ASN A 86 -15.25 -2.88 7.59
C ASN A 86 -16.61 -3.06 8.25
N CYS A 87 -17.24 -1.94 8.60
CA CYS A 87 -18.46 -1.91 9.41
C CYS A 87 -19.72 -2.37 8.66
N THR A 88 -19.78 -2.23 7.34
CA THR A 88 -20.95 -2.62 6.56
C THR A 88 -21.07 -4.13 6.42
N GLU A 89 -19.94 -4.84 6.40
CA GLU A 89 -19.91 -6.30 6.34
C GLU A 89 -19.53 -6.96 7.68
N ASN A 90 -19.21 -6.15 8.70
CA ASN A 90 -18.70 -6.60 10.00
C ASN A 90 -17.45 -7.51 9.87
N ARG A 91 -16.44 -7.05 9.12
CA ARG A 91 -15.22 -7.81 8.79
C ARG A 91 -13.94 -7.10 9.17
N ALA A 92 -12.92 -7.88 9.53
CA ALA A 92 -11.55 -7.42 9.66
C ALA A 92 -10.95 -7.12 8.27
N VAL A 93 -9.97 -6.21 8.20
CA VAL A 93 -9.26 -5.85 6.96
C VAL A 93 -7.77 -6.10 7.16
N LEU A 94 -7.27 -7.25 6.68
CA LEU A 94 -5.97 -7.79 7.08
C LEU A 94 -5.04 -8.18 5.92
N HIS A 95 -5.04 -7.43 4.83
CA HIS A 95 -4.04 -7.60 3.77
C HIS A 95 -2.59 -7.45 4.29
N VAL A 96 -2.39 -6.74 5.41
CA VAL A 96 -1.10 -6.65 6.11
C VAL A 96 -0.63 -7.99 6.68
N ALA A 97 -1.54 -8.88 7.10
CA ALA A 97 -1.20 -10.20 7.64
C ALA A 97 -0.60 -11.11 6.55
N LEU A 98 -1.09 -11.00 5.31
CA LEU A 98 -0.60 -11.78 4.16
C LEU A 98 0.88 -11.52 3.84
N ARG A 99 1.41 -10.38 4.27
CA ARG A 99 2.80 -9.96 4.07
C ARG A 99 3.55 -9.73 5.40
N ASN A 100 3.02 -10.21 6.52
CA ASN A 100 3.66 -10.09 7.81
C ASN A 100 4.85 -11.07 7.94
N ARG A 101 6.04 -10.62 7.58
CA ARG A 101 7.27 -11.43 7.64
C ARG A 101 7.78 -11.67 9.07
N THR A 102 7.36 -10.85 10.03
CA THR A 102 7.77 -10.99 11.44
C THR A 102 7.09 -12.17 12.13
N ASN A 103 5.99 -12.66 11.55
CA ASN A 103 5.12 -13.69 12.17
C ASN A 103 4.61 -13.30 13.56
N SER A 104 4.55 -12.00 13.88
CA SER A 104 3.83 -11.52 15.05
C SER A 104 2.35 -11.93 14.97
N PRO A 105 1.74 -12.43 16.06
CA PRO A 105 0.35 -12.86 16.05
C PRO A 105 -0.60 -11.72 15.68
N ILE A 106 -1.60 -12.02 14.85
CA ILE A 106 -2.70 -11.10 14.52
C ILE A 106 -4.00 -11.85 14.78
N LEU A 107 -4.75 -11.39 15.79
CA LEU A 107 -5.93 -12.09 16.26
C LEU A 107 -7.19 -11.61 15.52
N VAL A 108 -8.02 -12.56 15.10
CA VAL A 108 -9.39 -12.31 14.64
C VAL A 108 -10.31 -13.24 15.40
N ASP A 109 -11.29 -12.68 16.11
CA ASP A 109 -12.23 -13.45 16.94
C ASP A 109 -11.54 -14.40 17.95
N GLY A 110 -10.34 -14.00 18.43
CA GLY A 110 -9.53 -14.77 19.39
C GLY A 110 -8.49 -15.69 18.76
N ASP A 111 -8.55 -15.92 17.45
CA ASP A 111 -7.65 -16.84 16.74
C ASP A 111 -6.53 -16.10 15.99
N ASP A 112 -5.29 -16.55 16.15
CA ASP A 112 -4.17 -16.06 15.33
C ASP A 112 -4.29 -16.56 13.89
N VAL A 113 -4.27 -15.62 12.94
CA VAL A 113 -4.39 -15.93 11.51
C VAL A 113 -3.06 -16.34 10.88
N MET A 114 -1.91 -16.03 11.50
CA MET A 114 -0.59 -16.24 10.90
C MET A 114 -0.28 -17.70 10.53
N PRO A 115 -0.62 -18.72 11.34
CA PRO A 115 -0.43 -20.12 10.96
C PRO A 115 -1.16 -20.50 9.67
N LYS A 116 -2.40 -20.01 9.49
CA LYS A 116 -3.20 -20.27 8.27
C LYS A 116 -2.58 -19.60 7.05
N VAL A 117 -2.14 -18.34 7.19
CA VAL A 117 -1.41 -17.60 6.14
C VAL A 117 -0.16 -18.37 5.71
N ASN A 118 0.68 -18.75 6.66
CA ASN A 118 1.93 -19.45 6.37
C ASN A 118 1.72 -20.84 5.77
N SER A 119 0.68 -21.55 6.20
CA SER A 119 0.30 -22.85 5.61
C SER A 119 -0.05 -22.71 4.13
N VAL A 120 -0.82 -21.69 3.75
CA VAL A 120 -1.18 -21.44 2.35
C VAL A 120 0.05 -21.03 1.54
N LEU A 121 0.90 -20.13 2.07
CA LEU A 121 2.15 -19.75 1.42
C LEU A 121 3.09 -20.94 1.21
N ALA A 122 3.20 -21.84 2.19
CA ALA A 122 3.99 -23.06 2.05
C ALA A 122 3.43 -24.00 0.98
N ARG A 123 2.09 -24.15 0.91
CA ARG A 123 1.43 -24.93 -0.14
C ARG A 123 1.68 -24.33 -1.53
N MET A 124 1.57 -23.01 -1.66
CA MET A 124 1.89 -22.29 -2.90
C MET A 124 3.35 -22.48 -3.28
N GLY A 125 4.28 -22.39 -2.33
CA GLY A 125 5.71 -22.64 -2.55
C GLY A 125 5.98 -24.03 -3.10
N LYS A 126 5.40 -25.08 -2.51
CA LYS A 126 5.53 -26.46 -3.00
C LYS A 126 4.97 -26.64 -4.41
N PHE A 127 3.77 -26.13 -4.65
CA PHE A 127 3.13 -26.23 -5.95
C PHE A 127 3.93 -25.50 -7.04
N THR A 128 4.29 -24.24 -6.79
CA THR A 128 5.08 -23.45 -7.75
C THR A 128 6.46 -24.06 -8.02
N HIS A 129 7.09 -24.67 -7.01
CA HIS A 129 8.32 -25.42 -7.21
C HIS A 129 8.12 -26.61 -8.16
N ALA A 130 7.16 -27.49 -7.88
CA ALA A 130 6.90 -28.68 -8.69
C ALA A 130 6.55 -28.35 -10.16
N VAL A 131 5.78 -27.27 -10.38
CA VAL A 131 5.47 -26.80 -11.74
C VAL A 131 6.73 -26.28 -12.44
N ARG A 132 7.54 -25.46 -11.76
CA ARG A 132 8.73 -24.82 -12.35
C ARG A 132 9.90 -25.77 -12.53
N SER A 133 10.02 -26.82 -11.72
CA SER A 133 11.05 -27.86 -11.86
C SER A 133 10.71 -28.90 -12.92
N GLY A 134 9.46 -28.94 -13.40
CA GLY A 134 8.98 -29.96 -14.33
C GLY A 134 8.59 -31.28 -13.65
N GLU A 135 8.58 -31.35 -12.32
CA GLU A 135 8.07 -32.51 -11.57
C GLU A 135 6.56 -32.68 -11.73
N TRP A 136 5.83 -31.57 -11.88
CA TRP A 136 4.41 -31.61 -12.15
C TRP A 136 4.15 -31.80 -13.64
N LEU A 137 3.70 -32.99 -14.01
CA LEU A 137 3.45 -33.38 -15.40
C LEU A 137 1.96 -33.27 -15.76
N GLY A 138 1.69 -32.95 -17.03
CA GLY A 138 0.36 -33.05 -17.62
C GLY A 138 -0.05 -34.50 -17.90
N TYR A 139 -1.25 -34.69 -18.45
CA TYR A 139 -1.81 -36.03 -18.70
C TYR A 139 -0.95 -36.91 -19.64
N THR A 140 -0.14 -36.29 -20.49
CA THR A 140 0.80 -36.96 -21.42
C THR A 140 2.20 -37.17 -20.84
N ASN A 141 2.40 -36.98 -19.53
CA ASN A 141 3.71 -36.98 -18.88
C ASN A 141 4.68 -35.90 -19.39
N GLN A 142 4.16 -34.80 -19.94
CA GLN A 142 4.97 -33.66 -20.37
C GLN A 142 4.94 -32.54 -19.31
N PRO A 143 6.07 -31.81 -19.12
CA PRO A 143 6.09 -30.65 -18.24
C PRO A 143 5.09 -29.56 -18.66
N ILE A 144 4.57 -28.82 -17.68
CA ILE A 144 3.69 -27.69 -17.94
C ILE A 144 4.48 -26.52 -18.52
N THR A 145 4.08 -26.03 -19.70
CA THR A 145 4.69 -24.87 -20.37
C THR A 145 3.86 -23.59 -20.20
N ASP A 146 2.55 -23.73 -20.08
CA ASP A 146 1.60 -22.64 -20.13
C ASP A 146 0.68 -22.66 -18.91
N VAL A 147 0.48 -21.50 -18.30
CA VAL A 147 -0.45 -21.31 -17.18
C VAL A 147 -1.57 -20.40 -17.65
N VAL A 148 -2.76 -20.97 -17.85
CA VAL A 148 -3.97 -20.22 -18.12
C VAL A 148 -4.68 -19.96 -16.81
N SER A 149 -5.00 -18.70 -16.54
CA SER A 149 -5.78 -18.37 -15.37
C SER A 149 -7.09 -17.70 -15.74
N ILE A 150 -8.17 -18.27 -15.20
CA ILE A 150 -9.55 -17.96 -15.57
C ILE A 150 -10.18 -17.20 -14.41
N GLU A 151 -10.64 -15.98 -14.67
CA GLU A 151 -11.18 -15.08 -13.65
C GLU A 151 -12.41 -14.31 -14.15
N HIS A 152 -13.26 -13.90 -13.19
CA HIS A 152 -14.27 -12.87 -13.42
C HIS A 152 -13.69 -11.47 -13.10
N ALA A 153 -14.16 -10.43 -13.78
CA ALA A 153 -13.52 -9.11 -13.87
C ALA A 153 -13.07 -8.45 -12.55
N GLY A 154 -13.74 -8.73 -11.43
CA GLY A 154 -13.37 -8.20 -10.10
C GLY A 154 -12.10 -8.80 -9.47
N ALA A 155 -11.64 -9.97 -9.94
CA ALA A 155 -10.40 -10.62 -9.47
C ALA A 155 -9.16 -10.23 -10.28
N ALA A 156 -9.33 -9.63 -11.47
CA ALA A 156 -8.28 -9.47 -12.46
C ALA A 156 -7.61 -8.08 -12.50
N GLY A 157 -8.26 -7.05 -11.94
CA GLY A 157 -8.07 -5.66 -12.39
C GLY A 157 -6.68 -5.03 -12.22
N ASP A 158 -5.91 -5.38 -11.18
CA ASP A 158 -4.68 -4.63 -10.84
C ASP A 158 -3.48 -5.52 -10.50
N ASP A 159 -3.70 -6.58 -9.71
CA ASP A 159 -2.60 -7.36 -9.11
C ASP A 159 -1.76 -8.15 -10.13
N ARG A 160 -2.38 -8.73 -11.17
CA ARG A 160 -1.64 -9.57 -12.13
C ARG A 160 -0.79 -8.75 -13.07
N HIS A 161 -1.35 -7.69 -13.64
CA HIS A 161 -0.64 -6.89 -14.62
C HIS A 161 0.63 -6.30 -14.00
N LEU A 162 0.52 -5.77 -12.79
CA LEU A 162 1.65 -5.23 -12.03
C LEU A 162 2.69 -6.32 -11.69
N VAL A 163 2.26 -7.48 -11.19
CA VAL A 163 3.19 -8.59 -10.85
C VAL A 163 3.89 -9.13 -12.10
N TYR A 164 3.18 -9.34 -13.21
CA TYR A 164 3.77 -9.79 -14.46
C TYR A 164 4.76 -8.76 -15.04
N GLN A 165 4.44 -7.47 -14.97
CA GLN A 165 5.35 -6.41 -15.42
C GLN A 165 6.63 -6.35 -14.57
N LEU A 166 6.50 -6.43 -13.24
CA LEU A 166 7.64 -6.44 -12.32
C LEU A 166 8.56 -7.65 -12.52
N LEU A 167 7.99 -8.83 -12.81
CA LEU A 167 8.78 -10.04 -13.07
C LEU A 167 9.51 -10.02 -14.42
N ARG A 168 8.93 -9.38 -15.46
CA ARG A 168 9.60 -9.18 -16.75
C ARG A 168 10.81 -8.24 -16.63
N TRP A 169 10.74 -7.25 -15.74
CA TRP A 169 11.83 -6.29 -15.51
C TRP A 169 13.10 -6.93 -14.90
N ARG A 170 12.97 -8.10 -14.25
CA ARG A 170 14.10 -8.83 -13.64
C ARG A 170 14.84 -9.78 -14.57
N GLN A 171 14.41 -9.94 -15.83
CA GLN A 171 15.24 -10.65 -16.80
C GLN A 171 16.28 -9.68 -17.38
N PRO A 172 17.60 -9.93 -17.22
CA PRO A 172 18.59 -9.10 -17.89
C PRO A 172 18.32 -9.12 -19.39
N CYS A 173 18.27 -7.94 -20.01
CA CYS A 173 18.31 -7.81 -21.45
C CYS A 173 19.61 -8.44 -21.96
N HIS A 174 19.58 -9.73 -22.28
CA HIS A 174 20.56 -10.32 -23.19
C HIS A 174 20.29 -9.73 -24.56
N ARG A 175 20.90 -8.57 -24.85
CA ARG A 175 21.16 -8.17 -26.23
C ARG A 175 22.26 -9.10 -26.75
N PRO A 176 22.02 -9.86 -27.84
CA PRO A 176 23.12 -10.43 -28.58
C PRO A 176 23.97 -9.28 -29.13
N VAL A 177 25.28 -9.38 -28.94
CA VAL A 177 26.29 -8.56 -29.62
C VAL A 177 26.35 -8.98 -31.07
#